data_AF-A0A6L4Z9Z7-F1
#
_entry.id   AF-A0A6L4Z9Z7-F1
#
_cell.length_a   1.000
_cell.length_b   1.000
_cell.length_c   1.000
_cell.angle_alpha   90.00
_cell.angle_beta   90.00
_cell.angle_gamma   90.00
#
_symmetry.space_group_name_H-M   'P 1'
#
loop_
_entity.id
_entity.type
_entity.pdbx_description
1 polymer ?
#
loop_
_entity_poly.entity_id
_entity_poly.type
_entity_poly.pdbx_seq_one_letter_code
_entity_poly.pdbx_strand_id
1 'polypeptide(L)'
;MDVEKELLDIFNDPIFSDVKPSEIKPTSDDRLVQSFEEINAFFEKNNRVPSVSNGIKEKLLWAALQGILTNEEKLKHLLPYDRFELLRPKDPVNIAELEDVFNSPLLEMSSDALSILDVPEHLRKNLQIDTSDYIAQRKKCEDFYLYQEGFVQVNQELKSGKRSFVRFSSNQLEKAGSYFLLDGMLVYLAEVLDLSRSMKGHFTGRCICIFDNGTMSDLKLDTLRRALYENGYAIRENNEAVSQYLNHQFKVEEKDQLSGYIYVLKSLSTNPAISSIENLFKIGFSTTPVQERIANAENEPTYLNAKVQIVATWQAYNLTVAKFETLLHKLFYSVQLQVKVGNQTPLEWFVVPYSIIEKAISRIIKEIPISYDPVNQAIIEHTAVENNEKESIDTTGWKILTLNIKEIYFKEIVAGTKKEEYRKLKPSTINKYTFIEEGKRWLKKYDAIRFYVGYHKDRESALVEVTDATYSYAEQTVIYYLGKIFEVISK
;
A
#
# COMPACT_ATOMS: atom_id res chain seq x y z
N MET A 1 95.23 -7.50 10.59
CA MET A 1 94.46 -6.59 11.44
C MET A 1 93.01 -6.80 11.05
N ASP A 2 92.26 -7.50 11.90
CA ASP A 2 90.87 -7.89 11.65
C ASP A 2 89.96 -6.72 12.02
N VAL A 3 89.59 -5.91 11.02
CA VAL A 3 88.75 -4.71 11.17
C VAL A 3 87.38 -5.02 11.81
N GLU A 4 86.86 -6.24 11.58
CA GLU A 4 85.59 -6.69 12.16
C GLU A 4 85.66 -6.93 13.66
N LYS A 5 86.80 -7.37 14.20
CA LYS A 5 86.96 -7.56 15.64
C LYS A 5 87.12 -6.24 16.38
N GLU A 6 87.86 -5.30 15.79
CA GLU A 6 88.01 -3.95 16.36
C GLU A 6 86.67 -3.18 16.36
N LEU A 7 85.81 -3.38 15.35
CA LEU A 7 84.46 -2.80 15.31
C LEU A 7 83.52 -3.38 16.37
N LEU A 8 83.63 -4.69 16.64
CA LEU A 8 82.83 -5.36 17.68
C LEU A 8 83.26 -4.97 19.09
N ASP A 9 84.55 -4.71 19.32
CA ASP A 9 85.04 -4.20 20.61
C ASP A 9 84.59 -2.75 20.85
N ILE A 10 84.57 -1.90 19.81
CA ILE A 10 84.06 -0.51 19.91
C ILE A 10 82.55 -0.48 20.21
N PHE A 11 81.77 -1.44 19.69
CA PHE A 11 80.32 -1.49 19.90
C PHE A 11 79.93 -2.00 21.30
N ASN A 12 80.84 -2.68 22.01
CA ASN A 12 80.62 -3.22 23.35
C ASN A 12 81.16 -2.32 24.48
N ASP A 13 81.72 -1.15 24.16
CA ASP A 13 82.14 -0.17 25.16
C ASP A 13 80.92 0.41 25.90
N PRO A 14 80.99 0.60 27.24
CA PRO A 14 79.87 1.07 28.06
C PRO A 14 79.43 2.52 27.79
N ILE A 15 80.07 3.19 26.82
CA ILE A 15 79.68 4.51 26.31
C ILE A 15 78.53 4.39 25.28
N PHE A 16 78.36 3.23 24.64
CA PHE A 16 77.34 3.01 23.60
C PHE A 16 76.11 2.22 24.06
N SER A 17 75.98 1.91 25.35
CA SER A 17 74.85 1.14 25.90
C SER A 17 73.47 1.82 25.74
N ASP A 18 73.45 3.14 25.51
CA ASP A 18 72.22 3.92 25.31
C ASP A 18 71.89 4.22 23.84
N VAL A 19 72.69 3.70 22.88
CA VAL A 19 72.43 3.90 21.44
C VAL A 19 71.76 2.66 20.86
N LYS A 20 70.43 2.59 20.97
CA LYS A 20 69.64 1.63 20.17
C LYS A 20 69.75 2.00 18.69
N PRO A 21 69.91 1.03 17.76
CA PRO A 21 69.82 1.32 16.34
C PRO A 21 68.51 2.04 16.06
N SER A 22 68.57 3.20 15.39
CA SER A 22 67.36 3.92 15.03
C SER A 22 66.50 3.00 14.17
N GLU A 23 65.31 2.64 14.64
CA GLU A 23 64.38 1.79 13.91
C GLU A 23 64.17 2.39 12.51
N ILE A 24 64.56 1.64 11.48
CA ILE A 24 64.33 2.03 10.08
C ILE A 24 62.81 2.16 9.96
N LYS A 25 62.30 3.39 9.82
CA LYS A 25 60.87 3.62 9.69
C LYS A 25 60.40 2.88 8.43
N PRO A 26 59.48 1.91 8.53
CA PRO A 26 59.05 1.15 7.37
C PRO A 26 58.46 2.13 6.35
N THR A 27 58.95 2.04 5.12
CA THR A 27 58.50 2.86 3.99
C THR A 27 57.02 2.57 3.74
N SER A 28 56.29 3.46 3.07
CA SER A 28 54.88 3.23 2.70
C SER A 28 54.66 1.86 2.05
N ASP A 29 55.66 1.41 1.29
CA ASP A 29 55.60 0.20 0.50
C ASP A 29 55.84 -1.05 1.36
N ASP A 30 56.74 -0.97 2.36
CA ASP A 30 56.96 -2.05 3.34
C ASP A 30 55.71 -2.29 4.18
N ARG A 31 54.98 -1.22 4.55
CA ARG A 31 53.70 -1.33 5.28
C ARG A 31 52.62 -1.99 4.43
N LEU A 32 52.61 -1.75 3.11
CA LEU A 32 51.68 -2.40 2.20
C LEU A 32 51.97 -3.90 2.08
N VAL A 33 53.25 -4.28 1.95
CA VAL A 33 53.66 -5.70 1.92
C VAL A 33 53.26 -6.40 3.23
N GLN A 34 53.54 -5.78 4.38
CA GLN A 34 53.17 -6.36 5.69
C GLN A 34 51.65 -6.55 5.84
N SER A 35 50.85 -5.58 5.39
CA SER A 35 49.38 -5.70 5.41
C SER A 35 48.86 -6.84 4.52
N PHE A 36 49.55 -7.12 3.41
CA PHE A 36 49.20 -8.22 2.52
C PHE A 36 49.67 -9.59 3.04
N GLU A 37 50.81 -9.64 3.73
CA GLU A 37 51.24 -10.85 4.45
C GLU A 37 50.27 -11.24 5.57
N GLU A 38 49.68 -10.27 6.28
CA GLU A 38 48.63 -10.55 7.27
C GLU A 38 47.38 -11.17 6.62
N ILE A 39 47.02 -10.72 5.41
CA ILE A 39 45.93 -11.30 4.61
C ILE A 39 46.28 -12.74 4.21
N ASN A 40 47.51 -12.98 3.75
CA ASN A 40 47.97 -14.33 3.38
C ASN A 40 47.97 -15.27 4.59
N ALA A 41 48.46 -14.82 5.75
CA ALA A 41 48.44 -15.60 7.00
C ALA A 41 47.02 -15.90 7.49
N PHE A 42 46.09 -14.95 7.29
CA PHE A 42 44.67 -15.18 7.58
C PHE A 42 44.08 -16.23 6.64
N PHE A 43 44.41 -16.18 5.35
CA PHE A 43 43.96 -17.14 4.36
C PHE A 43 44.52 -18.54 4.64
N GLU A 44 45.81 -18.66 4.96
CA GLU A 44 46.45 -19.93 5.32
C GLU A 44 45.79 -20.60 6.54
N LYS A 45 45.38 -19.80 7.54
CA LYS A 45 44.77 -20.33 8.75
C LYS A 45 43.30 -20.72 8.57
N ASN A 46 42.55 -19.96 7.77
CA ASN A 46 41.09 -20.10 7.68
C ASN A 46 40.58 -20.65 6.34
N ASN A 47 41.47 -20.85 5.36
CA ASN A 47 41.17 -21.22 3.97
C ASN A 47 40.05 -20.38 3.34
N ARG A 48 39.94 -19.10 3.75
CA ARG A 48 38.89 -18.18 3.28
C ARG A 48 39.40 -16.75 3.25
N VAL A 49 38.86 -15.95 2.34
CA VAL A 49 39.10 -14.51 2.31
C VAL A 49 38.40 -13.82 3.49
N PRO A 50 38.98 -12.74 4.04
CA PRO A 50 38.33 -11.93 5.06
C PRO A 50 36.94 -11.44 4.59
N SER A 51 35.95 -11.37 5.47
CA SER A 51 34.59 -10.91 5.17
C SER A 51 34.13 -9.79 6.11
N VAL A 52 33.10 -9.05 5.69
CA VAL A 52 32.53 -7.91 6.45
C VAL A 52 31.77 -8.37 7.69
N SER A 53 31.36 -9.63 7.80
CA SER A 53 30.42 -10.06 8.84
C SER A 53 31.06 -10.39 10.17
N ASN A 54 32.32 -10.85 10.19
CA ASN A 54 32.89 -11.53 11.35
C ASN A 54 33.98 -10.70 12.06
N GLY A 55 33.58 -9.85 13.01
CA GLY A 55 34.52 -9.19 13.93
C GLY A 55 35.33 -8.01 13.35
N ILE A 56 35.86 -7.17 14.24
CA ILE A 56 36.49 -5.89 13.88
C ILE A 56 37.82 -6.09 13.13
N LYS A 57 38.60 -7.10 13.51
CA LYS A 57 39.90 -7.40 12.87
C LYS A 57 39.74 -7.88 11.42
N GLU A 58 38.73 -8.70 11.14
CA GLU A 58 38.45 -9.21 9.80
C GLU A 58 37.92 -8.13 8.86
N LYS A 59 37.08 -7.21 9.37
CA LYS A 59 36.63 -6.02 8.64
C LYS A 59 37.79 -5.15 8.18
N LEU A 60 38.82 -4.99 9.02
CA LEU A 60 40.00 -4.19 8.72
C LEU A 60 40.85 -4.83 7.61
N LEU A 61 41.08 -6.15 7.70
CA LEU A 61 41.77 -6.92 6.66
C LEU A 61 40.99 -6.93 5.33
N TRP A 62 39.66 -7.04 5.40
CA TRP A 62 38.80 -6.96 4.22
C TRP A 62 38.87 -5.58 3.55
N ALA A 63 38.81 -4.49 4.32
CA ALA A 63 38.95 -3.14 3.79
C ALA A 63 40.34 -2.91 3.17
N ALA A 64 41.39 -3.45 3.78
CA ALA A 64 42.75 -3.42 3.22
C ALA A 64 42.83 -4.17 1.88
N LEU A 65 42.27 -5.38 1.81
CA LEU A 65 42.21 -6.19 0.59
C LEU A 65 41.44 -5.47 -0.54
N GLN A 66 40.29 -4.88 -0.23
CA GLN A 66 39.52 -4.09 -1.20
C GLN A 66 40.28 -2.86 -1.68
N GLY A 67 41.00 -2.18 -0.77
CA GLY A 67 41.86 -1.05 -1.11
C GLY A 67 43.03 -1.44 -2.04
N ILE A 68 43.57 -2.65 -1.91
CA ILE A 68 44.59 -3.19 -2.81
C ILE A 68 43.98 -3.52 -4.18
N LEU A 69 42.83 -4.20 -4.23
CA LEU A 69 42.15 -4.55 -5.48
C LEU A 69 41.72 -3.33 -6.33
N THR A 70 41.44 -2.20 -5.69
CA THR A 70 40.99 -0.99 -6.39
C THR A 70 42.14 -0.22 -7.05
N ASN A 71 43.41 -0.47 -6.68
CA ASN A 71 44.56 0.30 -7.15
C ASN A 71 45.56 -0.57 -7.94
N GLU A 72 45.62 -0.36 -9.25
CA GLU A 72 46.44 -1.14 -10.19
C GLU A 72 47.96 -1.06 -9.92
N GLU A 73 48.47 0.07 -9.41
CA GLU A 73 49.90 0.23 -9.10
C GLU A 73 50.32 -0.63 -7.91
N LYS A 74 49.46 -0.72 -6.89
CA LYS A 74 49.67 -1.57 -5.71
C LYS A 74 49.53 -3.05 -6.06
N LEU A 75 48.62 -3.39 -6.97
CA LEU A 75 48.49 -4.75 -7.48
C LEU A 75 49.80 -5.23 -8.11
N LYS A 76 50.39 -4.44 -9.02
CA LYS A 76 51.66 -4.80 -9.67
C LYS A 76 52.81 -5.00 -8.68
N HIS A 77 52.88 -4.15 -7.65
CA HIS A 77 53.91 -4.25 -6.61
C HIS A 77 53.74 -5.47 -5.69
N LEU A 78 52.50 -5.92 -5.45
CA LEU A 78 52.18 -7.01 -4.54
C LEU A 78 52.07 -8.39 -5.22
N LEU A 79 52.02 -8.45 -6.55
CA LEU A 79 52.02 -9.70 -7.33
C LEU A 79 53.13 -10.70 -6.93
N PRO A 80 54.39 -10.31 -6.66
CA PRO A 80 55.43 -11.25 -6.25
C PRO A 80 55.18 -11.89 -4.88
N TYR A 81 54.35 -11.26 -4.04
CA TYR A 81 54.04 -11.71 -2.68
C TYR A 81 52.71 -12.49 -2.61
N ASP A 82 52.00 -12.62 -3.73
CA ASP A 82 50.70 -13.31 -3.83
C ASP A 82 50.87 -14.83 -3.91
N ARG A 83 51.00 -15.46 -2.73
CA ARG A 83 51.19 -16.91 -2.58
C ARG A 83 49.95 -17.73 -2.90
N PHE A 84 48.76 -17.14 -2.79
CA PHE A 84 47.48 -17.83 -2.88
C PHE A 84 46.62 -17.37 -4.08
N GLU A 85 47.24 -16.66 -5.03
CA GLU A 85 46.61 -16.14 -6.26
C GLU A 85 45.34 -15.31 -5.99
N LEU A 86 45.36 -14.53 -4.90
CA LEU A 86 44.23 -13.70 -4.45
C LEU A 86 44.09 -12.41 -5.26
N LEU A 87 45.18 -11.94 -5.87
CA LEU A 87 45.25 -10.67 -6.60
C LEU A 87 45.18 -10.86 -8.11
N ARG A 88 45.31 -12.09 -8.60
CA ARG A 88 45.13 -12.38 -10.03
C ARG A 88 43.63 -12.37 -10.37
N PRO A 89 43.22 -11.70 -11.47
CA PRO A 89 41.87 -11.87 -11.96
C PRO A 89 41.71 -13.36 -12.27
N LYS A 90 40.74 -14.02 -11.62
CA LYS A 90 40.36 -15.38 -12.00
C LYS A 90 39.86 -15.30 -13.43
N ASP A 91 40.63 -15.86 -14.35
CA ASP A 91 40.14 -16.08 -15.70
C ASP A 91 38.78 -16.80 -15.61
N PRO A 92 37.81 -16.45 -16.48
CA PRO A 92 36.53 -17.13 -16.50
C PRO A 92 36.82 -18.61 -16.67
N VAL A 93 36.53 -19.36 -15.62
CA VAL A 93 36.70 -20.80 -15.57
C VAL A 93 36.07 -21.38 -16.83
N ASN A 94 36.89 -21.97 -17.69
CA ASN A 94 36.41 -22.57 -18.92
C ASN A 94 35.59 -23.80 -18.53
N ILE A 95 34.27 -23.70 -18.69
CA ILE A 95 33.29 -24.70 -18.21
C ILE A 95 33.63 -26.10 -18.76
N ALA A 96 34.27 -26.16 -19.93
CA ALA A 96 34.74 -27.38 -20.56
C ALA A 96 35.80 -28.15 -19.74
N GLU A 97 36.70 -27.47 -19.01
CA GLU A 97 37.72 -28.15 -18.20
C GLU A 97 37.14 -28.71 -16.88
N LEU A 98 36.03 -28.14 -16.38
CA LEU A 98 35.31 -28.71 -15.24
C LEU A 98 34.49 -29.95 -15.62
N GLU A 99 33.93 -29.99 -16.83
CA GLU A 99 33.23 -31.19 -17.31
C GLU A 99 34.16 -32.40 -17.37
N ASP A 100 35.42 -32.21 -17.77
CA ASP A 100 36.43 -33.29 -17.77
C ASP A 100 36.81 -33.75 -16.34
N VAL A 101 36.83 -32.85 -15.36
CA VAL A 101 37.06 -33.22 -13.94
C VAL A 101 35.85 -33.94 -13.35
N PHE A 102 34.63 -33.51 -13.67
CA PHE A 102 33.39 -34.15 -13.22
C PHE A 102 33.16 -35.53 -13.87
N ASN A 103 33.68 -35.75 -15.08
CA ASN A 103 33.63 -37.04 -15.78
C ASN A 103 34.83 -37.94 -15.45
N SER A 104 35.67 -37.59 -14.47
CA SER A 104 36.79 -38.42 -14.06
C SER A 104 36.31 -39.70 -13.36
N PRO A 105 36.85 -40.89 -13.71
CA PRO A 105 36.45 -42.17 -13.08
C PRO A 105 36.77 -42.25 -11.58
N LEU A 106 37.47 -41.26 -11.01
CA LEU A 106 37.67 -41.13 -9.56
C LEU A 106 36.39 -40.67 -8.82
N LEU A 107 35.43 -40.07 -9.53
CA LEU A 107 34.15 -39.56 -9.01
C LEU A 107 32.96 -40.50 -9.32
N GLU A 108 33.20 -41.65 -9.95
CA GLU A 108 32.19 -42.69 -10.14
C GLU A 108 31.83 -43.34 -8.80
N MET A 109 30.93 -42.71 -8.06
CA MET A 109 30.30 -43.30 -6.89
C MET A 109 29.26 -44.35 -7.32
N SER A 110 29.16 -45.45 -6.57
CA SER A 110 28.15 -46.48 -6.82
C SER A 110 26.74 -45.90 -6.72
N SER A 111 25.80 -46.45 -7.51
CA SER A 111 24.42 -45.95 -7.65
C SER A 111 23.69 -45.74 -6.32
N ASP A 112 24.03 -46.51 -5.30
CA ASP A 112 23.42 -46.42 -3.97
C ASP A 112 23.81 -45.14 -3.21
N ALA A 113 24.99 -44.57 -3.46
CA ALA A 113 25.41 -43.31 -2.86
C ALA A 113 24.81 -42.09 -3.58
N LEU A 114 24.53 -42.21 -4.88
CA LEU A 114 23.82 -41.18 -5.65
C LEU A 114 22.36 -41.02 -5.19
N SER A 115 21.76 -42.09 -4.67
CA SER A 115 20.39 -42.06 -4.14
C SER A 115 20.23 -41.18 -2.88
N ILE A 116 21.32 -40.85 -2.18
CA ILE A 116 21.32 -39.89 -1.05
C ILE A 116 21.30 -38.44 -1.57
N LEU A 117 21.89 -38.20 -2.75
CA LEU A 117 21.85 -36.91 -3.45
C LEU A 117 20.54 -36.72 -4.25
N ASP A 118 19.81 -37.80 -4.51
CA ASP A 118 18.50 -37.75 -5.15
C ASP A 118 17.49 -37.05 -4.23
N VAL A 119 17.13 -35.82 -4.61
CA VAL A 119 16.07 -35.07 -3.95
C VAL A 119 14.78 -35.91 -3.96
N PRO A 120 14.16 -36.22 -2.81
CA PRO A 120 12.91 -36.99 -2.77
C PRO A 120 11.81 -36.34 -3.61
N GLU A 121 10.93 -37.12 -4.27
CA GLU A 121 9.87 -36.59 -5.16
C GLU A 121 8.95 -35.55 -4.49
N HIS A 122 8.76 -35.64 -3.17
CA HIS A 122 7.96 -34.68 -2.40
C HIS A 122 8.65 -33.31 -2.22
N LEU A 123 9.97 -33.25 -2.38
CA LEU A 123 10.79 -32.04 -2.43
C LEU A 123 11.08 -31.60 -3.88
N ARG A 124 11.04 -32.53 -4.87
CA ARG A 124 11.05 -32.23 -6.31
C ARG A 124 9.73 -31.67 -6.84
N LYS A 125 8.66 -31.65 -6.02
CA LYS A 125 7.59 -30.68 -6.19
C LYS A 125 8.21 -29.31 -5.98
N ASN A 126 8.84 -28.84 -7.05
CA ASN A 126 9.19 -27.47 -7.23
C ASN A 126 7.97 -26.69 -6.75
N LEU A 127 8.15 -25.99 -5.63
CA LEU A 127 7.79 -24.59 -5.62
C LEU A 127 8.24 -24.13 -7.01
N GLN A 128 7.30 -23.98 -7.93
CA GLN A 128 7.41 -22.92 -8.91
C GLN A 128 7.49 -21.67 -8.03
N ILE A 129 8.68 -21.42 -7.48
CA ILE A 129 9.17 -20.08 -7.27
C ILE A 129 9.07 -19.59 -8.69
N ASP A 130 7.94 -18.94 -9.02
CA ASP A 130 7.83 -18.14 -10.22
C ASP A 130 9.15 -17.39 -10.23
N THR A 131 10.03 -17.79 -11.14
CA THR A 131 11.19 -17.00 -11.48
C THR A 131 10.53 -15.66 -11.77
N SER A 132 10.72 -14.71 -10.85
CA SER A 132 10.05 -13.44 -11.00
C SER A 132 10.80 -12.77 -12.13
N ASP A 133 10.42 -13.10 -13.36
CA ASP A 133 11.06 -12.66 -14.60
C ASP A 133 10.98 -11.14 -14.74
N TYR A 134 10.25 -10.48 -13.84
CA TYR A 134 10.10 -9.05 -13.77
C TYR A 134 10.56 -8.50 -12.43
N ILE A 135 11.79 -8.01 -12.39
CA ILE A 135 12.28 -7.09 -11.35
C ILE A 135 11.76 -5.70 -11.71
N ALA A 136 11.01 -5.10 -10.79
CA ALA A 136 10.47 -3.75 -10.92
C ALA A 136 11.61 -2.74 -11.17
N GLN A 137 11.72 -2.25 -12.40
CA GLN A 137 12.63 -1.15 -12.72
C GLN A 137 11.86 0.16 -12.75
N ARG A 138 12.46 1.21 -12.17
CA ARG A 138 11.91 2.57 -12.25
C ARG A 138 11.96 3.04 -13.70
N LYS A 139 10.80 3.29 -14.28
CA LYS A 139 10.65 3.86 -15.62
C LYS A 139 10.31 5.33 -15.49
N LYS A 140 10.76 6.15 -16.42
CA LYS A 140 10.31 7.55 -16.49
C LYS A 140 8.81 7.56 -16.77
N CYS A 141 8.04 8.31 -15.99
CA CYS A 141 6.61 8.46 -16.20
C CYS A 141 6.39 9.52 -17.28
N GLU A 142 5.73 9.14 -18.39
CA GLU A 142 5.40 10.07 -19.47
C GLU A 142 4.24 10.99 -19.08
N ASP A 143 3.31 10.50 -18.26
CA ASP A 143 2.11 11.21 -17.81
C ASP A 143 2.27 11.89 -16.44
N PHE A 144 3.51 12.23 -16.03
CA PHE A 144 3.77 12.80 -14.71
C PHE A 144 3.03 14.13 -14.46
N TYR A 145 2.72 14.89 -15.51
CA TYR A 145 2.02 16.17 -15.40
C TYR A 145 0.65 16.05 -14.69
N LEU A 146 -0.04 14.91 -14.84
CA LEU A 146 -1.34 14.65 -14.20
C LEU A 146 -1.24 14.53 -12.67
N TYR A 147 -0.09 14.06 -12.19
CA TYR A 147 0.14 13.80 -10.77
C TYR A 147 0.96 14.92 -10.11
N GLN A 148 1.66 15.72 -10.90
CA GLN A 148 2.52 16.81 -10.44
C GLN A 148 1.76 17.83 -9.58
N GLU A 149 0.56 18.24 -9.99
CA GLU A 149 -0.27 19.17 -9.20
C GLU A 149 -0.66 18.58 -7.85
N GLY A 150 -0.97 17.27 -7.82
CA GLY A 150 -1.25 16.52 -6.60
C GLY A 150 -0.05 16.51 -5.64
N PHE A 151 1.15 16.21 -6.14
CA PHE A 151 2.38 16.25 -5.32
C PHE A 151 2.70 17.66 -4.81
N VAL A 152 2.54 18.69 -5.65
CA VAL A 152 2.73 20.10 -5.24
C VAL A 152 1.75 20.47 -4.14
N GLN A 153 0.48 20.11 -4.28
CA GLN A 153 -0.54 20.35 -3.27
C GLN A 153 -0.24 19.60 -1.97
N VAL A 154 0.11 18.31 -2.03
CA VAL A 154 0.48 17.52 -0.85
C VAL A 154 1.70 18.12 -0.15
N ASN A 155 2.71 18.55 -0.90
CA ASN A 155 3.92 19.16 -0.35
C ASN A 155 3.62 20.53 0.30
N GLN A 156 2.75 21.34 -0.29
CA GLN A 156 2.26 22.58 0.32
C GLN A 156 1.42 22.33 1.58
N GLU A 157 0.58 21.29 1.57
CA GLU A 157 -0.24 20.91 2.72
C GLU A 157 0.59 20.30 3.86
N LEU A 158 1.69 19.62 3.55
CA LEU A 158 2.69 19.18 4.53
C LEU A 158 3.47 20.36 5.12
N LYS A 159 3.90 21.33 4.29
CA LYS A 159 4.60 22.54 4.74
C LYS A 159 3.73 23.46 5.61
N SER A 160 2.43 23.52 5.33
CA SER A 160 1.45 24.29 6.11
C SER A 160 0.94 23.54 7.34
N GLY A 161 1.36 22.29 7.58
CA GLY A 161 0.94 21.48 8.72
C GLY A 161 -0.50 20.97 8.65
N LYS A 162 -1.18 21.12 7.52
CA LYS A 162 -2.54 20.60 7.29
C LYS A 162 -2.56 19.08 7.14
N ARG A 163 -1.45 18.49 6.68
CA ARG A 163 -1.24 17.03 6.66
C ARG A 163 -0.07 16.65 7.57
N SER A 164 -0.18 15.49 8.22
CA SER A 164 0.86 14.94 9.09
C SER A 164 1.28 13.53 8.65
N PHE A 165 2.53 13.19 8.97
CA PHE A 165 3.07 11.84 8.78
C PHE A 165 2.54 10.91 9.87
N VAL A 166 1.99 9.78 9.48
CA VAL A 166 1.53 8.72 10.38
C VAL A 166 2.38 7.47 10.14
N ARG A 167 2.69 6.72 11.20
CA ARG A 167 3.38 5.44 11.05
C ARG A 167 2.52 4.50 10.22
N PHE A 168 3.12 3.91 9.19
CA PHE A 168 2.44 3.04 8.25
C PHE A 168 1.76 1.84 8.93
N SER A 169 0.51 1.55 8.54
CA SER A 169 -0.26 0.38 8.99
C SER A 169 -0.80 -0.41 7.79
N SER A 170 -0.74 -1.75 7.85
CA SER A 170 -1.09 -2.68 6.77
C SER A 170 -2.39 -2.37 6.02
N ASN A 171 -3.40 -1.88 6.74
CA ASN A 171 -4.75 -1.66 6.21
C ASN A 171 -4.83 -0.46 5.24
N GLN A 172 -3.77 0.37 5.15
CA GLN A 172 -3.74 1.56 4.32
C GLN A 172 -3.36 1.29 2.85
N LEU A 173 -2.83 0.10 2.53
CA LEU A 173 -2.49 -0.28 1.15
C LEU A 173 -3.65 -0.86 0.35
N GLU A 174 -4.82 -0.98 0.98
CA GLU A 174 -6.01 -1.57 0.36
C GLU A 174 -6.75 -0.57 -0.56
N LYS A 175 -6.49 0.74 -0.40
CA LYS A 175 -7.10 1.82 -1.19
C LYS A 175 -6.06 2.51 -2.07
N ALA A 176 -6.21 2.38 -3.39
CA ALA A 176 -5.48 3.19 -4.37
C ALA A 176 -5.84 4.68 -4.19
N GLY A 177 -4.90 5.59 -4.48
CA GLY A 177 -5.06 7.04 -4.29
C GLY A 177 -4.39 7.62 -3.04
N SER A 178 -3.74 6.78 -2.23
CA SER A 178 -3.04 7.22 -1.02
C SER A 178 -1.62 7.71 -1.32
N TYR A 179 -1.17 8.74 -0.58
CA TYR A 179 0.20 9.23 -0.62
C TYR A 179 1.02 8.69 0.56
N PHE A 180 2.24 8.27 0.26
CA PHE A 180 3.21 7.74 1.21
C PHE A 180 4.54 8.51 1.09
N LEU A 181 5.33 8.50 2.14
CA LEU A 181 6.71 8.93 2.14
C LEU A 181 7.60 7.69 2.24
N LEU A 182 8.53 7.52 1.31
CA LEU A 182 9.46 6.39 1.26
C LEU A 182 10.87 6.93 1.00
N ASP A 183 11.80 6.70 1.94
CA ASP A 183 13.19 7.20 1.90
C ASP A 183 13.30 8.71 1.58
N GLY A 184 12.38 9.51 2.12
CA GLY A 184 12.34 10.97 1.91
C GLY A 184 11.72 11.43 0.60
N MET A 185 11.23 10.51 -0.25
CA MET A 185 10.49 10.84 -1.46
C MET A 185 8.99 10.56 -1.29
N LEU A 186 8.15 11.45 -1.83
CA LEU A 186 6.71 11.20 -1.90
C LEU A 186 6.40 10.15 -2.97
N VAL A 187 5.56 9.20 -2.61
CA VAL A 187 5.10 8.09 -3.44
C VAL A 187 3.59 8.12 -3.45
N TYR A 188 3.02 8.18 -4.64
CA TYR A 188 1.59 8.07 -4.87
C TYR A 188 1.26 6.66 -5.34
N LEU A 189 0.34 5.99 -4.65
CA LEU A 189 -0.17 4.68 -5.04
C LEU A 189 -1.25 4.87 -6.10
N ALA A 190 -0.86 4.79 -7.36
CA ALA A 190 -1.76 5.07 -8.48
C ALA A 190 -2.77 3.94 -8.72
N GLU A 191 -2.32 2.69 -8.63
CA GLU A 191 -3.19 1.54 -8.83
C GLU A 191 -2.71 0.33 -8.02
N VAL A 192 -3.66 -0.50 -7.59
CA VAL A 192 -3.40 -1.84 -7.08
C VAL A 192 -4.05 -2.86 -8.01
N LEU A 193 -3.21 -3.64 -8.70
CA LEU A 193 -3.55 -4.69 -9.64
C LEU A 193 -3.54 -6.06 -8.95
N ASP A 194 -4.34 -7.00 -9.44
CA ASP A 194 -4.33 -8.42 -9.04
C ASP A 194 -4.47 -8.68 -7.53
N LEU A 195 -5.43 -8.01 -6.88
CA LEU A 195 -5.77 -8.23 -5.47
C LEU A 195 -6.28 -9.66 -5.24
N SER A 196 -5.39 -10.52 -4.77
CA SER A 196 -5.70 -11.87 -4.32
C SER A 196 -5.53 -11.95 -2.81
N ARG A 197 -6.44 -12.66 -2.13
CA ARG A 197 -6.33 -12.87 -0.69
C ARG A 197 -5.52 -14.15 -0.45
N SER A 198 -4.36 -14.02 0.16
CA SER A 198 -3.55 -15.18 0.56
C SER A 198 -4.25 -15.97 1.66
N MET A 199 -3.92 -17.26 1.79
CA MET A 199 -4.44 -18.18 2.83
C MET A 199 -4.23 -17.66 4.26
N LYS A 200 -3.27 -16.75 4.48
CA LYS A 200 -3.00 -16.09 5.76
C LYS A 200 -3.76 -14.76 5.98
N GLY A 201 -4.69 -14.42 5.08
CA GLY A 201 -5.56 -13.24 5.21
C GLY A 201 -5.01 -11.92 4.66
N HIS A 202 -3.75 -11.87 4.21
CA HIS A 202 -3.14 -10.69 3.59
C HIS A 202 -3.46 -10.58 2.11
N PHE A 203 -3.62 -9.35 1.63
CA PHE A 203 -3.74 -9.06 0.20
C PHE A 203 -2.36 -9.11 -0.47
N THR A 204 -2.27 -9.94 -1.51
CA THR A 204 -1.14 -10.07 -2.42
C THR A 204 -1.56 -9.54 -3.78
N GLY A 205 -0.75 -8.68 -4.39
CA GLY A 205 -1.05 -8.08 -5.69
C GLY A 205 0.15 -7.28 -6.20
N ARG A 206 -0.03 -6.66 -7.37
CA ARG A 206 0.91 -5.68 -7.92
C ARG A 206 0.36 -4.28 -7.72
N CYS A 207 1.22 -3.28 -7.75
CA CYS A 207 0.82 -1.90 -7.62
C CYS A 207 1.72 -0.99 -8.43
N ILE A 208 1.11 0.02 -9.06
CA ILE A 208 1.82 1.06 -9.78
C ILE A 208 2.01 2.22 -8.83
N CYS A 209 3.27 2.54 -8.55
CA CYS A 209 3.66 3.63 -7.69
C CYS A 209 4.35 4.72 -8.51
N ILE A 210 3.93 5.95 -8.30
CA ILE A 210 4.51 7.14 -8.94
C ILE A 210 5.28 7.90 -7.88
N PHE A 211 6.50 8.29 -8.20
CA PHE A 211 7.39 9.02 -7.31
C PHE A 211 7.43 10.49 -7.70
N ASP A 212 7.64 11.36 -6.71
CA ASP A 212 7.78 12.82 -6.88
C ASP A 212 8.86 13.23 -7.89
N ASN A 213 9.88 12.38 -8.09
CA ASN A 213 10.92 12.61 -9.09
C ASN A 213 10.51 12.29 -10.54
N GLY A 214 9.22 12.02 -10.80
CA GLY A 214 8.72 11.72 -12.13
C GLY A 214 8.98 10.29 -12.61
N THR A 215 9.31 9.38 -11.71
CA THR A 215 9.47 7.96 -12.04
C THR A 215 8.24 7.16 -11.63
N MET A 216 7.93 6.09 -12.38
CA MET A 216 6.93 5.11 -12.05
C MET A 216 7.57 3.74 -11.87
N SER A 217 7.05 2.94 -10.94
CA SER A 217 7.49 1.58 -10.72
C SER A 217 6.29 0.66 -10.53
N ASP A 218 6.26 -0.45 -11.25
CA ASP A 218 5.33 -1.56 -11.00
C ASP A 218 5.95 -2.45 -9.93
N LEU A 219 5.52 -2.30 -8.68
CA LEU A 219 6.02 -3.01 -7.50
C LEU A 219 5.02 -4.07 -7.06
N LYS A 220 5.51 -5.17 -6.48
CA LYS A 220 4.62 -6.05 -5.70
C LYS A 220 4.18 -5.31 -4.44
N LEU A 221 2.90 -5.42 -4.09
CA LEU A 221 2.31 -4.82 -2.88
C LEU A 221 3.09 -5.17 -1.63
N ASP A 222 3.58 -6.42 -1.54
CA ASP A 222 4.32 -6.91 -0.39
C ASP A 222 5.73 -6.28 -0.29
N THR A 223 6.37 -6.01 -1.43
CA THR A 223 7.65 -5.29 -1.49
C THR A 223 7.47 -3.85 -1.02
N LEU A 224 6.41 -3.17 -1.49
CA LEU A 224 6.07 -1.82 -1.02
C LEU A 224 5.75 -1.80 0.47
N ARG A 225 4.96 -2.78 0.95
CA ARG A 225 4.62 -2.94 2.37
C ARG A 225 5.88 -3.08 3.23
N ARG A 226 6.83 -3.94 2.83
CA ARG A 226 8.11 -4.09 3.53
C ARG A 226 8.92 -2.80 3.54
N ALA A 227 9.04 -2.12 2.40
CA ALA A 227 9.76 -0.85 2.29
C ALA A 227 9.13 0.24 3.18
N LEU A 228 7.79 0.29 3.27
CA LEU A 228 7.08 1.23 4.14
C LEU A 228 7.23 0.88 5.63
N TYR A 229 7.37 -0.40 5.98
CA TYR A 229 7.66 -0.81 7.35
C TYR A 229 9.08 -0.46 7.80
N GLU A 230 10.06 -0.63 6.92
CA GLU A 230 11.45 -0.29 7.21
C GLU A 230 11.60 1.23 7.33
N ASN A 231 11.25 2.00 6.30
CA ASN A 231 11.58 3.43 6.20
C ASN A 231 10.43 4.34 5.74
N GLY A 232 9.17 3.90 5.84
CA GLY A 232 8.02 4.66 5.32
C GLY A 232 7.08 5.30 6.34
N TYR A 233 6.36 6.32 5.87
CA TYR A 233 5.25 6.98 6.56
C TYR A 233 4.05 7.15 5.61
N ALA A 234 2.83 7.11 6.14
CA ALA A 234 1.61 7.40 5.38
C ALA A 234 1.15 8.85 5.63
N ILE A 235 0.54 9.48 4.62
CA ILE A 235 0.06 10.86 4.69
C ILE A 235 -1.46 10.86 4.87
N ARG A 236 -1.96 11.57 5.90
CA ARG A 236 -3.41 11.67 6.18
C ARG A 236 -4.11 12.65 5.22
N GLU A 237 -5.31 12.31 4.76
CA GLU A 237 -6.17 13.18 3.94
C GLU A 237 -6.82 14.33 4.74
N ASN A 238 -7.16 15.42 4.04
CA ASN A 238 -7.62 16.71 4.58
C ASN A 238 -9.14 16.70 4.90
N ASN A 239 -9.52 17.23 6.07
CA ASN A 239 -10.89 17.20 6.63
C ASN A 239 -11.89 18.21 6.03
N GLU A 240 -11.46 19.17 5.20
CA GLU A 240 -12.33 20.29 4.75
C GLU A 240 -13.23 19.95 3.54
N ALA A 241 -12.86 19.00 2.66
CA ALA A 241 -13.65 18.67 1.46
C ALA A 241 -14.96 17.91 1.77
N VAL A 242 -15.04 17.27 2.94
CA VAL A 242 -16.23 16.51 3.39
C VAL A 242 -17.40 17.44 3.73
N SER A 243 -17.15 18.70 4.11
CA SER A 243 -18.18 19.61 4.60
C SER A 243 -19.08 20.23 3.52
N GLN A 244 -18.60 20.37 2.28
CA GLN A 244 -19.38 21.01 1.20
C GLN A 244 -20.35 20.03 0.50
N TYR A 245 -19.97 18.76 0.38
CA TYR A 245 -20.83 17.70 -0.16
C TYR A 245 -22.05 17.43 0.76
N LEU A 246 -21.85 17.52 2.07
CA LEU A 246 -22.88 17.34 3.09
C LEU A 246 -23.93 18.46 3.17
N ASN A 247 -23.76 19.60 2.52
CA ASN A 247 -24.77 20.67 2.56
C ASN A 247 -25.78 20.57 1.40
N HIS A 248 -25.47 19.81 0.34
CA HIS A 248 -26.34 19.69 -0.83
C HIS A 248 -27.37 18.55 -0.72
N GLN A 249 -27.06 17.47 0.02
CA GLN A 249 -27.97 16.33 0.20
C GLN A 249 -29.03 16.47 1.32
N PHE A 250 -28.95 17.49 2.18
CA PHE A 250 -29.79 17.59 3.39
C PHE A 250 -30.81 18.74 3.33
N LYS A 251 -31.46 18.96 2.18
CA LYS A 251 -32.71 19.74 2.14
C LYS A 251 -33.89 18.78 2.38
N VAL A 252 -34.59 19.00 3.49
CA VAL A 252 -35.81 18.29 3.87
C VAL A 252 -36.91 18.53 2.82
N GLU A 253 -37.51 17.46 2.28
CA GLU A 253 -38.67 17.55 1.38
C GLU A 253 -40.01 17.33 2.13
N GLU A 254 -41.12 17.85 1.60
CA GLU A 254 -42.47 17.81 2.19
C GLU A 254 -43.11 16.40 2.30
N LYS A 255 -42.38 15.32 1.99
CA LYS A 255 -42.89 13.93 2.00
C LYS A 255 -42.42 13.10 3.19
N ASP A 256 -41.64 13.67 4.09
CA ASP A 256 -41.06 12.92 5.21
C ASP A 256 -42.07 12.65 6.34
N GLN A 257 -42.28 11.37 6.68
CA GLN A 257 -43.15 10.98 7.79
C GLN A 257 -42.44 11.23 9.12
N LEU A 258 -43.04 12.08 9.96
CA LEU A 258 -42.58 12.32 11.32
C LEU A 258 -42.61 11.01 12.11
N SER A 259 -41.43 10.46 12.39
CA SER A 259 -41.29 9.17 13.05
C SER A 259 -41.32 9.31 14.58
N GLY A 260 -40.83 10.44 15.11
CA GLY A 260 -40.89 10.78 16.53
C GLY A 260 -39.82 11.79 16.96
N TYR A 261 -39.52 11.80 18.26
CA TYR A 261 -38.61 12.71 18.93
C TYR A 261 -37.49 11.95 19.63
N ILE A 262 -36.24 12.31 19.32
CA ILE A 262 -35.06 11.87 20.08
C ILE A 262 -34.82 12.91 21.17
N TYR A 263 -34.65 12.47 22.41
CA TYR A 263 -34.44 13.36 23.55
C TYR A 263 -33.21 12.99 24.35
N VAL A 264 -32.54 14.01 24.88
CA VAL A 264 -31.41 13.88 25.81
C VAL A 264 -31.77 14.57 27.10
N LEU A 265 -31.75 13.80 28.20
CA LEU A 265 -32.11 14.27 29.53
C LEU A 265 -30.90 14.24 30.46
N LYS A 266 -30.86 15.21 31.36
CA LYS A 266 -29.93 15.24 32.48
C LYS A 266 -30.68 14.92 33.77
N SER A 267 -30.13 14.05 34.60
CA SER A 267 -30.71 13.78 35.92
C SER A 267 -30.49 14.98 36.85
N LEU A 268 -31.52 15.37 37.59
CA LEU A 268 -31.45 16.33 38.72
C LEU A 268 -31.56 15.60 40.07
N SER A 269 -31.11 14.34 40.13
CA SER A 269 -31.14 13.55 41.36
C SER A 269 -30.28 14.18 42.45
N THR A 270 -30.80 14.21 43.67
CA THR A 270 -30.09 14.67 44.87
C THR A 270 -29.19 13.59 45.48
N ASN A 271 -29.17 12.38 44.91
CA ASN A 271 -28.35 11.29 45.43
C ASN A 271 -26.86 11.56 45.15
N PRO A 272 -25.99 11.58 46.17
CA PRO A 272 -24.56 11.89 46.01
C PRO A 272 -23.84 10.94 45.04
N ALA A 273 -24.28 9.68 44.89
CA ALA A 273 -23.69 8.73 43.96
C ALA A 273 -23.96 9.06 42.47
N ILE A 274 -25.03 9.81 42.18
CA ILE A 274 -25.44 10.19 40.82
C ILE A 274 -25.04 11.64 40.55
N SER A 275 -25.17 12.52 41.55
CA SER A 275 -24.79 13.93 41.46
C SER A 275 -23.29 14.14 41.28
N SER A 276 -22.45 13.20 41.73
CA SER A 276 -20.99 13.28 41.58
C SER A 276 -20.51 12.90 40.16
N ILE A 277 -21.38 12.33 39.32
CA ILE A 277 -21.01 11.87 37.98
C ILE A 277 -21.24 13.01 37.00
N GLU A 278 -20.15 13.60 36.51
CA GLU A 278 -20.20 14.59 35.44
C GLU A 278 -20.55 13.93 34.10
N ASN A 279 -21.30 14.65 33.25
CA ASN A 279 -21.72 14.19 31.91
C ASN A 279 -22.61 12.94 31.87
N LEU A 280 -23.44 12.74 32.91
CA LEU A 280 -24.46 11.71 32.90
C LEU A 280 -25.71 12.15 32.14
N PHE A 281 -25.99 11.48 31.02
CA PHE A 281 -27.16 11.75 30.19
C PHE A 281 -27.96 10.49 29.90
N LYS A 282 -29.29 10.65 29.84
CA LYS A 282 -30.21 9.64 29.34
C LYS A 282 -30.57 9.99 27.90
N ILE A 283 -30.44 9.03 26.99
CA ILE A 283 -30.82 9.21 25.59
C ILE A 283 -31.95 8.23 25.28
N GLY A 284 -33.05 8.74 24.73
CA GLY A 284 -34.21 7.93 24.41
C GLY A 284 -34.98 8.46 23.21
N PHE A 285 -35.90 7.62 22.73
CA PHE A 285 -36.81 7.95 21.65
C PHE A 285 -38.26 7.96 22.16
N SER A 286 -39.09 8.87 21.65
CA SER A 286 -40.53 8.88 21.92
C SER A 286 -41.32 9.24 20.68
N THR A 287 -42.45 8.57 20.48
CA THR A 287 -43.43 8.95 19.44
C THR A 287 -44.29 10.13 19.90
N THR A 288 -44.46 10.32 21.22
CA THR A 288 -45.21 11.44 21.80
C THR A 288 -44.28 12.60 22.14
N PRO A 289 -44.81 13.83 22.35
CA PRO A 289 -44.01 14.96 22.80
C PRO A 289 -43.23 14.62 24.08
N VAL A 290 -41.96 15.01 24.11
CA VAL A 290 -41.02 14.67 25.20
C VAL A 290 -41.54 15.16 26.55
N GLN A 291 -42.20 16.32 26.58
CA GLN A 291 -42.77 16.92 27.78
C GLN A 291 -43.82 16.02 28.45
N GLU A 292 -44.66 15.36 27.65
CA GLU A 292 -45.67 14.43 28.17
C GLU A 292 -45.03 13.12 28.65
N ARG A 293 -43.97 12.66 27.97
CA ARG A 293 -43.26 11.42 28.33
C ARG A 293 -42.51 11.53 29.66
N ILE A 294 -41.98 12.71 29.99
CA ILE A 294 -41.22 12.96 31.23
C ILE A 294 -42.06 13.45 32.40
N ALA A 295 -43.36 13.69 32.20
CA ALA A 295 -44.24 14.25 33.23
C ALA A 295 -44.30 13.39 34.51
N ASN A 296 -44.06 12.08 34.41
CA ASN A 296 -44.06 11.14 35.53
C ASN A 296 -42.67 10.56 35.84
N ALA A 297 -41.59 11.22 35.39
CA ALA A 297 -40.21 10.74 35.54
C ALA A 297 -39.77 10.54 37.01
N GLU A 298 -40.33 11.33 37.94
CA GLU A 298 -40.02 11.24 39.38
C GLU A 298 -40.39 9.90 40.00
N ASN A 299 -41.42 9.23 39.46
CA ASN A 299 -41.97 7.98 39.99
C ASN A 299 -41.52 6.75 39.21
N GLU A 300 -40.76 6.93 38.13
CA GLU A 300 -40.34 5.84 37.24
C GLU A 300 -38.89 5.42 37.53
N PRO A 301 -38.62 4.12 37.76
CA PRO A 301 -37.26 3.62 38.02
C PRO A 301 -36.32 3.82 36.82
N THR A 302 -36.88 3.91 35.61
CA THR A 302 -36.16 4.20 34.35
C THR A 302 -35.48 5.57 34.34
N TYR A 303 -35.98 6.53 35.13
CA TYR A 303 -35.43 7.87 35.29
C TYR A 303 -34.71 8.07 36.63
N LEU A 304 -34.30 6.97 37.28
CA LEU A 304 -33.60 6.98 38.56
C LEU A 304 -34.43 7.60 39.71
N ASN A 305 -35.77 7.55 39.62
CA ASN A 305 -36.72 8.14 40.57
C ASN A 305 -36.41 9.62 40.89
N ALA A 306 -36.06 10.39 39.86
CA ALA A 306 -35.62 11.77 40.01
C ALA A 306 -36.21 12.67 38.92
N LYS A 307 -36.28 13.97 39.23
CA LYS A 307 -36.57 15.00 38.22
C LYS A 307 -35.50 14.98 37.14
N VAL A 308 -35.92 15.21 35.90
CA VAL A 308 -35.06 15.24 34.72
C VAL A 308 -35.20 16.57 34.00
N GLN A 309 -34.08 17.08 33.47
CA GLN A 309 -34.04 18.29 32.67
C GLN A 309 -33.83 17.92 31.20
N ILE A 310 -34.60 18.53 30.30
CA ILE A 310 -34.39 18.41 28.85
C ILE A 310 -33.17 19.25 28.48
N VAL A 311 -32.15 18.61 27.91
CA VAL A 311 -30.94 19.27 27.41
C VAL A 311 -31.10 19.55 25.92
N ALA A 312 -31.62 18.58 25.17
CA ALA A 312 -31.83 18.70 23.74
C ALA A 312 -32.94 17.75 23.26
N THR A 313 -33.59 18.17 22.18
CA THR A 313 -34.64 17.41 21.50
C THR A 313 -34.44 17.55 19.99
N TRP A 314 -34.48 16.43 19.28
CA TRP A 314 -34.43 16.39 17.81
C TRP A 314 -35.69 15.72 17.27
N GLN A 315 -36.21 16.25 16.16
CA GLN A 315 -37.25 15.60 15.38
C GLN A 315 -36.60 14.61 14.42
N ALA A 316 -37.06 13.35 14.47
CA ALA A 316 -36.57 12.29 13.59
C ALA A 316 -37.62 11.93 12.55
N TYR A 317 -37.18 11.83 11.30
CA TYR A 317 -37.99 11.50 10.13
C TYR A 317 -37.49 10.17 9.53
N ASN A 318 -38.40 9.35 9.04
CA ASN A 318 -38.14 8.00 8.47
C ASN A 318 -37.22 7.07 9.29
N LEU A 319 -37.17 7.21 10.61
CA LEU A 319 -36.21 6.49 11.46
C LEU A 319 -36.86 5.28 12.15
N THR A 320 -36.26 4.09 12.00
CA THR A 320 -36.72 2.89 12.69
C THR A 320 -36.23 2.89 14.15
N VAL A 321 -37.14 3.08 15.11
CA VAL A 321 -36.84 3.17 16.57
C VAL A 321 -35.93 2.05 17.05
N ALA A 322 -36.28 0.80 16.74
CA ALA A 322 -35.53 -0.37 17.19
C ALA A 322 -34.08 -0.39 16.66
N LYS A 323 -33.85 0.10 15.44
CA LYS A 323 -32.50 0.17 14.87
C LYS A 323 -31.69 1.27 15.57
N PHE A 324 -32.30 2.42 15.83
CA PHE A 324 -31.65 3.52 16.51
C PHE A 324 -31.21 3.14 17.93
N GLU A 325 -32.11 2.56 18.72
CA GLU A 325 -31.78 2.09 20.07
C GLU A 325 -30.66 1.06 20.04
N THR A 326 -30.73 0.08 19.13
CA THR A 326 -29.68 -0.95 18.99
C THR A 326 -28.32 -0.32 18.65
N LEU A 327 -28.28 0.64 17.72
CA LEU A 327 -27.06 1.34 17.33
C LEU A 327 -26.50 2.19 18.47
N LEU A 328 -27.36 2.89 19.18
CA LEU A 328 -26.97 3.74 20.31
C LEU A 328 -26.42 2.90 21.46
N HIS A 329 -27.11 1.82 21.84
CA HIS A 329 -26.63 0.88 22.84
C HIS A 329 -25.31 0.25 22.43
N LYS A 330 -25.15 -0.15 21.16
CA LYS A 330 -23.89 -0.71 20.65
C LYS A 330 -22.74 0.30 20.72
N LEU A 331 -23.02 1.56 20.41
CA LEU A 331 -22.02 2.62 20.36
C LEU A 331 -21.56 3.05 21.75
N PHE A 332 -22.50 3.20 22.69
CA PHE A 332 -22.21 3.65 24.06
C PHE A 332 -22.17 2.51 25.09
N TYR A 333 -22.13 1.26 24.65
CA TYR A 333 -22.07 0.08 25.53
C TYR A 333 -20.95 0.18 26.57
N SER A 334 -19.78 0.67 26.15
CA SER A 334 -18.58 0.81 26.98
C SER A 334 -18.68 1.88 28.07
N VAL A 335 -19.62 2.82 27.94
CA VAL A 335 -19.80 3.99 28.82
C VAL A 335 -21.19 4.04 29.44
N GLN A 336 -21.86 2.89 29.45
CA GLN A 336 -23.17 2.71 30.05
C GLN A 336 -23.08 2.70 31.59
N LEU A 337 -23.99 3.41 32.24
CA LEU A 337 -24.07 3.45 33.69
C LEU A 337 -24.64 2.12 34.23
N GLN A 338 -23.81 1.34 34.93
CA GLN A 338 -24.22 0.10 35.58
C GLN A 338 -24.74 0.32 37.01
N VAL A 339 -25.78 1.16 37.16
CA VAL A 339 -26.43 1.37 38.47
C VAL A 339 -27.74 0.58 38.52
N LYS A 340 -27.94 -0.18 39.59
CA LYS A 340 -29.21 -0.86 39.91
C LYS A 340 -30.08 0.08 40.74
N VAL A 341 -31.25 0.45 40.23
CA VAL A 341 -32.27 1.18 41.00
C VAL A 341 -33.48 0.27 41.18
N GLY A 342 -33.66 -0.21 42.41
CA GLY A 342 -34.67 -1.25 42.70
C GLY A 342 -34.33 -2.57 42.01
N ASN A 343 -35.27 -3.11 41.23
CA ASN A 343 -35.15 -4.40 40.53
C ASN A 343 -34.81 -4.27 39.04
N GLN A 344 -34.52 -3.05 38.55
CA GLN A 344 -34.24 -2.78 37.14
C GLN A 344 -32.90 -2.05 36.97
N THR A 345 -32.18 -2.38 35.91
CA THR A 345 -30.97 -1.68 35.45
C THR A 345 -31.33 -0.85 34.23
N PRO A 346 -31.44 0.48 34.34
CA PRO A 346 -31.80 1.31 33.21
C PRO A 346 -30.63 1.37 32.23
N LEU A 347 -30.79 0.74 31.06
CA LEU A 347 -29.75 0.59 30.05
C LEU A 347 -29.48 1.88 29.23
N GLU A 348 -30.27 2.91 29.43
CA GLU A 348 -30.30 4.12 28.58
C GLU A 348 -29.54 5.31 29.19
N TRP A 349 -28.76 5.08 30.25
CA TRP A 349 -27.93 6.10 30.89
C TRP A 349 -26.47 5.93 30.49
N PHE A 350 -25.87 7.01 30.00
CA PHE A 350 -24.51 7.00 29.47
C PHE A 350 -23.70 8.15 30.08
N VAL A 351 -22.43 7.87 30.40
CA VAL A 351 -21.47 8.86 30.90
C VAL A 351 -20.64 9.36 29.73
N VAL A 352 -21.16 10.39 29.03
CA VAL A 352 -20.60 10.89 27.78
C VAL A 352 -20.79 12.40 27.67
N PRO A 353 -19.74 13.18 27.34
CA PRO A 353 -19.90 14.60 27.03
C PRO A 353 -21.00 14.90 26.00
N TYR A 354 -21.80 15.93 26.27
CA TYR A 354 -22.92 16.32 25.40
C TYR A 354 -22.51 16.54 23.93
N SER A 355 -21.34 17.13 23.70
CA SER A 355 -20.78 17.39 22.36
C SER A 355 -20.59 16.12 21.52
N ILE A 356 -20.41 14.97 22.16
CA ILE A 356 -20.27 13.68 21.48
C ILE A 356 -21.64 13.11 21.22
N ILE A 357 -22.58 13.24 22.14
CA ILE A 357 -23.97 12.78 21.95
C ILE A 357 -24.59 13.48 20.74
N GLU A 358 -24.43 14.80 20.62
CA GLU A 358 -24.90 15.58 19.48
C GLU A 358 -24.28 15.11 18.15
N LYS A 359 -22.96 14.86 18.15
CA LYS A 359 -22.27 14.30 16.98
C LYS A 359 -22.76 12.87 16.67
N ALA A 360 -22.97 12.03 17.66
CA ALA A 360 -23.44 10.66 17.46
C ALA A 360 -24.84 10.65 16.86
N ILE A 361 -25.76 11.44 17.42
CA ILE A 361 -27.14 11.54 16.93
C ILE A 361 -27.15 12.07 15.49
N SER A 362 -26.41 13.15 15.20
CA SER A 362 -26.34 13.69 13.84
C SER A 362 -25.74 12.70 12.83
N ARG A 363 -24.79 11.85 13.24
CA ARG A 363 -24.20 10.82 12.37
C ARG A 363 -25.09 9.58 12.21
N ILE A 364 -25.82 9.17 13.25
CA ILE A 364 -26.78 8.06 13.19
C ILE A 364 -27.96 8.44 12.30
N ILE A 365 -28.46 9.68 12.38
CA ILE A 365 -29.50 10.19 11.47
C ILE A 365 -29.00 10.16 10.02
N LYS A 366 -27.70 10.38 9.80
CA LYS A 366 -27.05 10.31 8.47
C LYS A 366 -26.71 8.88 8.03
N GLU A 367 -27.05 7.85 8.81
CA GLU A 367 -26.69 6.45 8.58
C GLU A 367 -25.18 6.19 8.37
N ILE A 368 -24.32 7.07 8.89
CA ILE A 368 -22.87 6.91 8.77
C ILE A 368 -22.42 5.86 9.79
N PRO A 369 -21.67 4.81 9.40
CA PRO A 369 -21.18 3.84 10.36
C PRO A 369 -20.13 4.51 11.26
N ILE A 370 -20.38 4.50 12.56
CA ILE A 370 -19.56 5.18 13.55
C ILE A 370 -19.19 4.24 14.70
N SER A 371 -18.01 4.45 15.29
CA SER A 371 -17.57 3.82 16.54
C SER A 371 -17.17 4.89 17.56
N TYR A 372 -17.33 4.58 18.84
CA TYR A 372 -16.97 5.48 19.94
C TYR A 372 -15.70 5.01 20.62
N ASP A 373 -14.74 5.93 20.77
CA ASP A 373 -13.51 5.71 21.54
C ASP A 373 -13.67 6.30 22.96
N PRO A 374 -13.75 5.45 24.01
CA PRO A 374 -13.91 5.91 25.39
C PRO A 374 -12.69 6.65 25.94
N VAL A 375 -11.49 6.40 25.39
CA VAL A 375 -10.24 6.97 25.90
C VAL A 375 -10.10 8.41 25.43
N ASN A 376 -10.36 8.64 24.14
CA ASN A 376 -10.26 9.96 23.53
C ASN A 376 -11.57 10.76 23.56
N GLN A 377 -12.66 10.15 24.05
CA GLN A 377 -14.02 10.71 24.03
C GLN A 377 -14.37 11.26 22.64
N ALA A 378 -14.12 10.45 21.60
CA ALA A 378 -14.26 10.85 20.21
C ALA A 378 -15.04 9.84 19.38
N ILE A 379 -15.72 10.32 18.33
CA ILE A 379 -16.41 9.48 17.35
C ILE A 379 -15.49 9.24 16.17
N ILE A 380 -15.36 7.99 15.77
CA ILE A 380 -14.60 7.54 14.61
C ILE A 380 -15.61 7.18 13.51
N GLU A 381 -15.53 7.86 12.37
CA GLU A 381 -16.38 7.62 11.20
C GLU A 381 -15.74 6.58 10.26
N HIS A 382 -16.53 5.62 9.81
CA HIS A 382 -16.14 4.65 8.80
C HIS A 382 -16.76 5.06 7.45
N THR A 383 -16.01 5.76 6.60
CA THR A 383 -16.55 6.20 5.30
C THR A 383 -16.68 5.01 4.33
N ALA A 384 -17.92 4.61 4.05
CA ALA A 384 -18.28 3.82 2.88
C ALA A 384 -18.28 4.72 1.64
N VAL A 385 -17.81 4.19 0.52
CA VAL A 385 -17.65 4.88 -0.77
C VAL A 385 -19.03 5.28 -1.33
N GLU A 386 -19.20 6.55 -1.72
CA GLU A 386 -20.41 7.08 -2.34
C GLU A 386 -20.48 6.73 -3.83
N ASN A 387 -21.59 6.09 -4.24
CA ASN A 387 -22.00 5.98 -5.65
C ASN A 387 -22.78 7.24 -6.02
N ASN A 388 -22.42 7.91 -7.12
CA ASN A 388 -23.19 9.02 -7.66
C ASN A 388 -24.13 8.58 -8.79
N GLU A 389 -25.36 9.10 -8.71
CA GLU A 389 -26.45 9.00 -9.67
C GLU A 389 -26.04 9.60 -11.03
N LYS A 390 -26.31 8.89 -12.14
CA LYS A 390 -26.42 9.46 -13.49
C LYS A 390 -27.60 8.82 -14.20
N GLU A 391 -28.41 9.67 -14.82
CA GLU A 391 -29.67 9.36 -15.52
C GLU A 391 -29.53 8.13 -16.44
N SER A 392 -30.16 7.01 -16.09
CA SER A 392 -30.11 5.79 -16.89
C SER A 392 -31.03 5.93 -18.10
N ILE A 393 -30.46 5.98 -19.29
CA ILE A 393 -31.21 5.80 -20.54
C ILE A 393 -31.70 4.35 -20.58
N ASP A 394 -32.99 4.13 -20.83
CA ASP A 394 -33.58 2.80 -20.94
C ASP A 394 -33.10 2.10 -22.23
N THR A 395 -32.06 1.27 -22.11
CA THR A 395 -31.47 0.51 -23.21
C THR A 395 -32.13 -0.86 -23.41
N THR A 396 -33.34 -1.09 -22.90
CA THR A 396 -34.01 -2.40 -23.00
C THR A 396 -34.29 -2.77 -24.47
N GLY A 397 -33.57 -3.79 -24.97
CA GLY A 397 -33.73 -4.34 -26.33
C GLY A 397 -32.60 -4.04 -27.32
N TRP A 398 -31.61 -3.21 -26.95
CA TRP A 398 -30.51 -2.85 -27.86
C TRP A 398 -29.40 -3.89 -27.87
N LYS A 399 -28.85 -4.21 -29.06
CA LYS A 399 -27.63 -5.00 -29.20
C LYS A 399 -26.43 -4.08 -29.01
N ILE A 400 -25.83 -4.12 -27.82
CA ILE A 400 -24.67 -3.29 -27.45
C ILE A 400 -23.36 -4.06 -27.60
N LEU A 401 -22.43 -3.51 -28.37
CA LEU A 401 -21.07 -4.04 -28.49
C LEU A 401 -20.12 -3.32 -27.52
N THR A 402 -19.47 -4.08 -26.63
CA THR A 402 -18.49 -3.50 -25.69
C THR A 402 -17.07 -3.55 -26.26
N LEU A 403 -16.39 -2.41 -26.31
CA LEU A 403 -15.02 -2.26 -26.84
C LEU A 403 -14.14 -1.40 -25.93
N ASN A 404 -12.87 -1.80 -25.80
CA ASN A 404 -11.86 -0.96 -25.17
C ASN A 404 -11.13 -0.16 -26.24
N ILE A 405 -10.89 1.12 -25.97
CA ILE A 405 -10.23 2.05 -26.89
C ILE A 405 -9.20 2.90 -26.13
N LYS A 406 -8.19 3.41 -26.82
CA LYS A 406 -7.22 4.34 -26.24
C LYS A 406 -7.88 5.69 -25.97
N GLU A 407 -7.42 6.37 -24.93
CA GLU A 407 -7.94 7.68 -24.50
C GLU A 407 -7.93 8.73 -25.61
N ILE A 408 -6.89 8.75 -26.45
CA ILE A 408 -6.77 9.68 -27.59
C ILE A 408 -7.98 9.53 -28.52
N TYR A 409 -8.27 8.30 -28.96
CA TYR A 409 -9.40 8.02 -29.84
C TYR A 409 -10.75 8.17 -29.13
N PHE A 410 -10.80 7.91 -27.82
CA PHE A 410 -12.01 8.16 -27.03
C PHE A 410 -12.37 9.64 -27.01
N LYS A 411 -11.39 10.51 -26.72
CA LYS A 411 -11.56 11.97 -26.76
C LYS A 411 -11.96 12.44 -28.16
N GLU A 412 -11.39 11.87 -29.21
CA GLU A 412 -11.77 12.18 -30.60
C GLU A 412 -13.22 11.77 -30.93
N ILE A 413 -13.69 10.63 -30.41
CA ILE A 413 -15.07 10.15 -30.57
C ILE A 413 -16.03 11.04 -29.78
N VAL A 414 -15.70 11.35 -28.52
CA VAL A 414 -16.50 12.25 -27.66
C VAL A 414 -16.58 13.65 -28.26
N ALA A 415 -15.49 14.14 -28.85
CA ALA A 415 -15.44 15.40 -29.57
C ALA A 415 -16.16 15.38 -30.95
N GLY A 416 -16.63 14.20 -31.40
CA GLY A 416 -17.31 14.03 -32.70
C GLY A 416 -16.38 14.14 -33.92
N THR A 417 -15.07 14.24 -33.71
CA THR A 417 -14.05 14.34 -34.77
C THR A 417 -13.80 12.99 -35.44
N LYS A 418 -13.92 11.89 -34.69
CA LYS A 418 -13.78 10.53 -35.20
C LYS A 418 -15.15 9.86 -35.32
N LYS A 419 -15.54 9.54 -36.56
CA LYS A 419 -16.83 8.92 -36.89
C LYS A 419 -16.73 7.46 -37.34
N GLU A 420 -15.53 6.91 -37.36
CA GLU A 420 -15.27 5.55 -37.83
C GLU A 420 -14.36 4.79 -36.86
N GLU A 421 -14.77 3.57 -36.53
CA GLU A 421 -14.01 2.66 -35.68
C GLU A 421 -13.67 1.36 -36.43
N TYR A 422 -12.39 0.98 -36.38
CA TYR A 422 -11.84 -0.14 -37.14
C TYR A 422 -11.48 -1.30 -36.21
N ARG A 423 -11.92 -2.52 -36.53
CA ARG A 423 -11.59 -3.73 -35.75
C ARG A 423 -11.18 -4.89 -36.64
N LYS A 424 -9.92 -5.31 -36.49
CA LYS A 424 -9.36 -6.47 -37.20
C LYS A 424 -9.95 -7.77 -36.67
N LEU A 425 -10.42 -8.64 -37.55
CA LEU A 425 -10.99 -9.93 -37.20
C LEU A 425 -9.88 -10.92 -36.88
N LYS A 426 -9.57 -11.06 -35.59
CA LYS A 426 -8.72 -12.16 -35.11
C LYS A 426 -9.53 -13.45 -34.97
N PRO A 427 -8.92 -14.64 -35.17
CA PRO A 427 -9.60 -15.93 -34.99
C PRO A 427 -10.27 -16.09 -33.61
N SER A 428 -9.66 -15.52 -32.56
CA SER A 428 -10.19 -15.54 -31.19
C SER A 428 -11.40 -14.63 -30.97
N THR A 429 -11.63 -13.65 -31.85
CA THR A 429 -12.68 -12.63 -31.68
C THR A 429 -13.70 -12.59 -32.83
N ILE A 430 -13.56 -13.43 -33.85
CA ILE A 430 -14.37 -13.39 -35.07
C ILE A 430 -15.87 -13.61 -34.81
N ASN A 431 -16.21 -14.46 -33.84
CA ASN A 431 -17.60 -14.74 -33.44
C ASN A 431 -18.25 -13.56 -32.67
N LYS A 432 -17.44 -12.61 -32.21
CA LYS A 432 -17.92 -11.37 -31.60
C LYS A 432 -18.54 -10.46 -32.65
N TYR A 433 -17.96 -10.39 -33.86
CA TYR A 433 -18.40 -9.46 -34.91
C TYR A 433 -19.21 -10.11 -36.02
N THR A 434 -19.18 -11.44 -36.15
CA THR A 434 -19.88 -12.19 -37.20
C THR A 434 -20.72 -13.33 -36.63
N PHE A 435 -21.69 -13.79 -37.41
CA PHE A 435 -22.43 -15.02 -37.17
C PHE A 435 -22.48 -15.87 -38.45
N ILE A 436 -22.75 -17.16 -38.31
CA ILE A 436 -22.83 -18.10 -39.44
C ILE A 436 -24.29 -18.50 -39.59
N GLU A 437 -24.82 -18.34 -40.79
CA GLU A 437 -26.17 -18.77 -41.15
C GLU A 437 -26.10 -19.42 -42.54
N GLU A 438 -26.63 -20.64 -42.67
CA GLU A 438 -26.60 -21.45 -43.91
C GLU A 438 -25.20 -21.63 -44.53
N GLY A 439 -24.16 -21.74 -43.69
CA GLY A 439 -22.77 -21.93 -44.14
C GLY A 439 -22.10 -20.66 -44.69
N LYS A 440 -22.80 -19.52 -44.72
CA LYS A 440 -22.25 -18.20 -45.05
C LYS A 440 -22.09 -17.35 -43.79
N ARG A 441 -21.04 -16.52 -43.76
CA ARG A 441 -20.70 -15.71 -42.59
C ARG A 441 -21.18 -14.28 -42.78
N TRP A 442 -22.07 -13.84 -41.89
CA TRP A 442 -22.71 -12.53 -41.93
C TRP A 442 -22.20 -11.63 -40.79
N LEU A 443 -22.22 -10.32 -41.01
CA LEU A 443 -21.83 -9.34 -39.98
C LEU A 443 -22.96 -9.16 -38.96
N LYS A 444 -22.63 -9.16 -37.66
CA LYS A 444 -23.60 -8.81 -36.62
C LYS A 444 -23.86 -7.30 -36.66
N LYS A 445 -25.14 -6.94 -36.82
CA LYS A 445 -25.61 -5.56 -36.63
C LYS A 445 -25.73 -5.26 -35.14
N TYR A 446 -25.19 -4.10 -34.74
CA TYR A 446 -25.23 -3.56 -33.39
C TYR A 446 -25.90 -2.20 -33.45
N ASP A 447 -26.70 -1.88 -32.43
CA ASP A 447 -27.42 -0.60 -32.35
C ASP A 447 -26.53 0.48 -31.69
N ALA A 448 -25.67 0.07 -30.76
CA ALA A 448 -24.73 0.95 -30.08
C ALA A 448 -23.42 0.23 -29.71
N ILE A 449 -22.35 1.01 -29.56
CA ILE A 449 -21.07 0.58 -29.02
C ILE A 449 -20.83 1.28 -27.69
N ARG A 450 -20.53 0.50 -26.64
CA ARG A 450 -20.01 1.01 -25.38
C ARG A 450 -18.49 0.98 -25.42
N PHE A 451 -17.88 2.14 -25.53
CA PHE A 451 -16.45 2.34 -25.43
C PHE A 451 -16.01 2.47 -23.98
N TYR A 452 -14.86 1.88 -23.68
CA TYR A 452 -14.20 1.99 -22.39
C TYR A 452 -12.75 2.43 -22.56
N VAL A 453 -12.32 3.39 -21.75
CA VAL A 453 -10.92 3.80 -21.67
C VAL A 453 -10.26 3.07 -20.51
N GLY A 454 -9.27 2.24 -20.82
CA GLY A 454 -8.54 1.46 -19.81
C GLY A 454 -9.33 0.28 -19.23
N TYR A 455 -8.79 -0.30 -18.15
CA TYR A 455 -9.28 -1.55 -17.54
C TYR A 455 -9.73 -1.39 -16.07
N HIS A 456 -9.77 -0.15 -15.55
CA HIS A 456 -10.13 0.15 -14.16
C HIS A 456 -11.66 0.14 -13.92
N LYS A 457 -12.10 0.08 -12.65
CA LYS A 457 -13.53 0.04 -12.29
C LYS A 457 -14.27 1.36 -12.58
N ASP A 458 -13.63 2.51 -12.34
CA ASP A 458 -14.16 3.85 -12.60
C ASP A 458 -13.65 4.38 -13.95
N ARG A 459 -13.74 3.52 -14.96
CA ARG A 459 -13.25 3.81 -16.31
C ARG A 459 -14.17 4.77 -17.03
N GLU A 460 -13.57 5.68 -17.78
CA GLU A 460 -14.34 6.50 -18.71
C GLU A 460 -15.05 5.59 -19.69
N SER A 461 -16.33 5.86 -19.89
CA SER A 461 -17.13 5.10 -20.84
C SER A 461 -18.03 6.00 -21.64
N ALA A 462 -18.22 5.65 -22.90
CA ALA A 462 -19.15 6.35 -23.77
C ALA A 462 -20.03 5.34 -24.48
N LEU A 463 -21.33 5.57 -24.47
CA LEU A 463 -22.29 4.83 -25.28
C LEU A 463 -22.55 5.62 -26.56
N VAL A 464 -22.24 5.04 -27.71
CA VAL A 464 -22.30 5.69 -29.02
C VAL A 464 -23.14 4.87 -29.98
N GLU A 465 -24.02 5.51 -30.73
CA GLU A 465 -24.85 4.91 -31.78
C GLU A 465 -24.01 4.34 -32.92
N VAL A 466 -24.42 3.21 -33.50
CA VAL A 466 -23.85 2.67 -34.73
C VAL A 466 -24.83 2.89 -35.87
N THR A 467 -24.44 3.67 -36.88
CA THR A 467 -25.31 3.98 -38.02
C THR A 467 -25.22 2.91 -39.10
N ASP A 468 -24.03 2.40 -39.37
CA ASP A 468 -23.79 1.33 -40.32
C ASP A 468 -22.49 0.55 -40.00
N ALA A 469 -22.32 -0.62 -40.60
CA ALA A 469 -21.12 -1.42 -40.46
C ALA A 469 -20.77 -2.17 -41.75
N THR A 470 -19.53 -2.00 -42.22
CA THR A 470 -19.03 -2.60 -43.46
C THR A 470 -17.83 -3.50 -43.20
N TYR A 471 -17.65 -4.52 -44.03
CA TYR A 471 -16.50 -5.43 -43.95
C TYR A 471 -15.54 -5.24 -45.11
N SER A 472 -14.26 -5.00 -44.80
CA SER A 472 -13.18 -4.96 -45.78
C SER A 472 -12.50 -6.33 -45.90
N TYR A 473 -12.71 -7.00 -47.04
CA TYR A 473 -12.11 -8.31 -47.34
C TYR A 473 -10.58 -8.26 -47.45
N ALA A 474 -10.02 -7.16 -47.96
CA ALA A 474 -8.58 -7.01 -48.20
C ALA A 474 -7.78 -6.97 -46.89
N GLU A 475 -8.32 -6.33 -45.85
CA GLU A 475 -7.63 -6.10 -44.58
C GLU A 475 -8.17 -6.94 -43.43
N GLN A 476 -9.18 -7.78 -43.70
CA GLN A 476 -9.91 -8.56 -42.70
C GLN A 476 -10.39 -7.71 -41.52
N THR A 477 -10.91 -6.53 -41.83
CA THR A 477 -11.26 -5.49 -40.84
C THR A 477 -12.72 -5.10 -40.98
N VAL A 478 -13.42 -4.99 -39.84
CA VAL A 478 -14.78 -4.45 -39.75
C VAL A 478 -14.68 -2.96 -39.44
N ILE A 479 -15.44 -2.16 -40.18
CA ILE A 479 -15.54 -0.71 -40.03
C ILE A 479 -16.94 -0.41 -39.49
N TYR A 480 -17.02 0.24 -38.34
CA TYR A 480 -18.25 0.73 -37.72
C TYR A 480 -18.35 2.24 -37.90
N TYR A 481 -19.46 2.71 -38.47
CA TYR A 481 -19.77 4.14 -38.57
C TYR A 481 -20.52 4.58 -37.31
N LEU A 482 -20.00 5.60 -36.64
CA LEU A 482 -20.46 6.10 -35.35
C LEU A 482 -21.38 7.31 -35.54
N GLY A 483 -22.50 7.30 -34.84
CA GLY A 483 -23.55 8.33 -34.87
C GLY A 483 -23.56 9.21 -33.63
N LYS A 484 -24.74 9.37 -33.02
CA LYS A 484 -24.92 10.19 -31.82
C LYS A 484 -24.31 9.52 -30.59
N ILE A 485 -23.83 10.34 -29.66
CA ILE A 485 -23.34 9.88 -28.36
C ILE A 485 -24.51 9.96 -27.38
N PHE A 486 -24.86 8.84 -26.75
CA PHE A 486 -25.98 8.74 -25.81
C PHE A 486 -25.56 9.00 -24.37
N GLU A 487 -24.42 8.48 -23.95
CA GLU A 487 -23.95 8.55 -22.57
C GLU A 487 -22.45 8.79 -22.58
N VAL A 488 -21.98 9.73 -21.75
CA VAL A 488 -20.54 9.91 -21.50
C VAL A 488 -20.32 9.93 -19.99
N ILE A 489 -19.70 8.86 -19.50
CA ILE A 489 -19.11 8.81 -18.18
C ILE A 489 -17.66 9.25 -18.38
N SER A 490 -17.43 10.56 -18.29
CA SER A 490 -16.08 11.11 -18.09
C SER A 490 -15.76 11.11 -16.60
N LYS A 491 -14.47 10.97 -16.29
CA LYS A 491 -13.94 11.26 -14.96
C LYS A 491 -13.97 12.76 -14.69
#